data_AF-A0A382HDB5-F1
#
_entry.id   AF-A0A382HDB5-F1
#
_cell.length_a   1.000
_cell.length_b   1.000
_cell.length_c   1.000
_cell.angle_alpha   90.00
_cell.angle_beta   90.00
_cell.angle_gamma   90.00
#
_symmetry.space_group_name_H-M   'P 1'
#
loop_
_entity.id
_entity.type
_entity.pdbx_description
1 polymer ?
#
loop_
_entity_poly.entity_id
_entity_poly.type
_entity_poly.pdbx_seq_one_letter_code
_entity_poly.pdbx_strand_id
1 'polypeptide(L)'
;FDEALGMEIDSIDALFDVSVDDYFNLPKTKEQIMTSSDSAKVVLETIKGIYLPIRYGEVEFLGTQLPMYNLDTKIIGNLNWKNLDILKKENIGPHLKGLTIISDFYNASNDSIDYDFKLYNAYHRGFNTARLLISLNMKDTKRNTLLKSLENNEYQVGKGYYYLPSVNNNKINSASQVLEFDGNRFLHKGIFIRDSLNTIFNHE
;
A
#
# COMPACT_ATOMS: atom_id res chain seq x y z
N PHE A 1 0.09 -41.08 -47.20
CA PHE A 1 1.43 -41.33 -46.64
C PHE A 1 2.22 -40.06 -46.92
N ASP A 2 2.51 -39.19 -45.95
CA ASP A 2 3.34 -39.50 -44.79
C ASP A 2 3.02 -38.61 -43.56
N GLU A 3 3.35 -39.16 -42.40
CA GLU A 3 3.09 -38.71 -41.04
C GLU A 3 4.27 -37.85 -40.55
N ALA A 4 4.02 -36.61 -40.13
CA ALA A 4 5.05 -35.77 -39.53
C ALA A 4 4.46 -34.77 -38.52
N LEU A 5 3.77 -35.31 -37.52
CA LEU A 5 3.66 -34.77 -36.16
C LEU A 5 3.23 -35.98 -35.31
N GLY A 6 4.21 -36.77 -34.89
CA GLY A 6 4.06 -38.04 -34.18
C GLY A 6 3.33 -37.90 -32.85
N MET A 7 2.01 -37.83 -32.92
CA MET A 7 1.08 -38.00 -31.82
C MET A 7 0.07 -39.07 -32.26
N GLU A 8 0.26 -40.32 -31.82
CA GLU A 8 -0.86 -41.25 -31.75
C GLU A 8 -1.87 -40.63 -30.78
N ILE A 9 -3.06 -40.29 -31.29
CA ILE A 9 -4.16 -39.84 -30.43
C ILE A 9 -4.58 -41.05 -29.60
N ASP A 10 -4.11 -41.08 -28.36
CA ASP A 10 -4.49 -42.08 -27.38
C ASP A 10 -5.97 -41.89 -27.05
N SER A 11 -6.76 -42.96 -27.18
CA SER A 11 -8.21 -43.01 -26.96
C SER A 11 -8.69 -42.52 -25.58
N ILE A 12 -7.77 -42.19 -24.68
CA ILE A 12 -8.01 -41.58 -23.37
C ILE A 12 -8.32 -40.07 -23.46
N ASP A 13 -7.87 -39.35 -24.49
CA ASP A 13 -8.24 -37.93 -24.69
C ASP A 13 -9.70 -37.75 -25.19
N ALA A 14 -10.31 -38.82 -25.71
CA ALA A 14 -11.72 -38.85 -26.12
C ALA A 14 -12.68 -39.20 -24.97
N LEU A 15 -12.18 -39.43 -23.75
CA LEU A 15 -12.98 -39.79 -22.56
C LEU A 15 -13.57 -38.59 -21.82
N PHE A 16 -13.29 -37.36 -22.26
CA PHE A 16 -13.93 -36.15 -21.76
C PHE A 16 -14.86 -35.53 -22.81
N ASP A 17 -15.69 -36.35 -23.44
CA ASP A 17 -16.86 -35.85 -24.15
C ASP A 17 -17.89 -35.45 -23.08
N VAL A 18 -17.80 -34.20 -22.61
CA VAL A 18 -18.73 -33.65 -21.63
C VAL A 18 -20.09 -33.56 -22.31
N SER A 19 -20.95 -34.54 -22.03
CA SER A 19 -22.28 -34.57 -22.59
C SER A 19 -23.06 -33.35 -22.09
N VAL A 20 -23.86 -32.73 -22.95
CA VAL A 20 -24.73 -31.60 -22.57
C VAL A 20 -25.74 -32.00 -21.48
N ASP A 21 -25.91 -33.31 -21.28
CA ASP A 21 -26.75 -33.93 -20.26
C ASP A 21 -26.09 -33.97 -18.86
N ASP A 22 -24.77 -33.78 -18.76
CA ASP A 22 -24.04 -33.67 -17.47
C ASP A 22 -24.13 -32.26 -16.85
N TYR A 23 -24.79 -31.31 -17.52
CA TYR A 23 -25.12 -30.02 -16.91
C TYR A 23 -26.26 -30.22 -15.92
N PHE A 24 -25.93 -30.17 -14.63
CA PHE A 24 -26.92 -30.00 -13.57
C PHE A 24 -27.81 -28.81 -13.91
N ASN A 25 -29.11 -29.06 -14.11
CA ASN A 25 -30.10 -27.99 -14.22
C ASN A 25 -30.10 -27.22 -12.90
N LEU A 26 -29.40 -26.08 -12.88
CA LEU A 26 -29.44 -25.16 -11.75
C LEU A 26 -30.91 -24.82 -11.48
N PRO A 27 -31.36 -24.86 -10.21
CA PRO A 27 -32.73 -24.51 -9.88
C PRO A 27 -33.01 -23.12 -10.46
N LYS A 28 -34.12 -22.98 -11.20
CA LYS A 28 -34.55 -21.72 -11.79
C LYS A 28 -34.73 -20.69 -10.67
N THR A 29 -33.70 -19.90 -10.40
CA THR A 29 -33.82 -18.70 -9.59
C THR A 29 -34.82 -17.79 -10.27
N LYS A 30 -35.81 -17.29 -9.52
CA LYS A 30 -36.67 -16.22 -10.02
C LYS A 30 -35.75 -15.10 -10.48
N GLU A 31 -35.75 -14.81 -11.78
CA GLU A 31 -35.00 -13.69 -12.34
C GLU A 31 -35.49 -12.43 -11.63
N GLN A 32 -34.64 -11.87 -10.77
CA GLN A 32 -34.89 -10.56 -10.21
C GLN A 32 -34.75 -9.55 -11.35
N ILE A 33 -35.73 -8.66 -11.48
CA ILE A 33 -35.66 -7.56 -12.44
C ILE A 33 -34.54 -6.65 -11.96
N MET A 34 -33.38 -6.72 -12.62
CA MET A 34 -32.26 -5.84 -12.34
C MET A 34 -32.60 -4.43 -12.79
N THR A 35 -32.41 -3.47 -11.90
CA THR A 35 -32.55 -2.05 -12.20
C THR A 35 -31.22 -1.47 -12.66
N SER A 36 -31.24 -0.26 -13.24
CA SER A 36 -30.00 0.42 -13.63
C SER A 36 -29.06 0.67 -12.44
N SER A 37 -29.59 0.78 -11.22
CA SER A 37 -28.83 0.88 -9.98
C SER A 37 -28.10 -0.41 -9.60
N ASP A 38 -28.52 -1.57 -10.11
CA ASP A 38 -27.87 -2.86 -9.84
C ASP A 38 -26.71 -3.14 -10.80
N SER A 39 -26.37 -2.17 -11.66
CA SER A 39 -25.28 -2.29 -12.62
C SER A 39 -23.93 -2.05 -11.97
N ALA A 40 -22.96 -2.94 -12.24
CA ALA A 40 -21.56 -2.76 -11.87
C ALA A 40 -20.90 -1.50 -12.48
N LYS A 41 -21.57 -0.82 -13.41
CA LYS A 41 -21.12 0.47 -13.98
C LYS A 41 -21.48 1.68 -13.11
N VAL A 42 -22.34 1.51 -12.10
CA VAL A 42 -22.70 2.59 -11.18
C VAL A 42 -21.50 2.92 -10.30
N VAL A 43 -21.12 4.19 -10.27
CA VAL A 43 -20.05 4.69 -9.39
C VAL A 43 -20.65 4.94 -8.01
N LEU A 44 -20.02 4.40 -6.97
CA LEU A 44 -20.48 4.54 -5.59
C LEU A 44 -19.74 5.71 -4.91
N GLU A 45 -20.43 6.84 -4.74
CA GLU A 45 -19.84 8.09 -4.22
C GLU A 45 -20.12 8.33 -2.72
N THR A 46 -20.88 7.45 -2.07
CA THR A 46 -21.34 7.65 -0.67
C THR A 46 -20.19 7.67 0.32
N ILE A 47 -19.17 6.83 0.10
CA ILE A 47 -18.02 6.71 1.00
C ILE A 47 -16.92 7.65 0.51
N LYS A 48 -16.59 8.68 1.29
CA LYS A 48 -15.58 9.69 0.87
C LYS A 48 -14.14 9.26 1.10
N GLY A 49 -13.90 8.41 2.09
CA GLY A 49 -12.59 7.85 2.35
C GLY A 49 -12.65 6.54 3.12
N ILE A 50 -11.70 5.63 2.83
CA ILE A 50 -11.53 4.36 3.53
C ILE A 50 -10.10 4.29 4.03
N TYR A 51 -9.93 4.10 5.33
CA TYR A 51 -8.66 3.68 5.89
C TYR A 51 -8.56 2.14 5.80
N LEU A 52 -7.64 1.66 4.98
CA LEU A 52 -7.45 0.25 4.68
C LEU A 52 -6.03 -0.19 5.06
N PRO A 53 -5.75 -0.50 6.34
CA PRO A 53 -4.46 -1.05 6.73
C PRO A 53 -4.34 -2.50 6.26
N ILE A 54 -3.21 -2.83 5.65
CA ILE A 54 -2.95 -4.17 5.10
C ILE A 54 -1.66 -4.74 5.68
N ARG A 55 -1.49 -6.05 5.53
CA ARG A 55 -0.24 -6.77 5.81
C ARG A 55 0.67 -6.75 4.58
N TYR A 56 1.93 -7.12 4.80
CA TYR A 56 2.89 -7.29 3.71
C TYR A 56 2.41 -8.37 2.73
N GLY A 57 2.49 -8.08 1.43
CA GLY A 57 2.10 -9.00 0.36
C GLY A 57 0.64 -8.88 -0.09
N GLU A 58 -0.21 -8.13 0.63
CA GLU A 58 -1.64 -8.02 0.30
C GLU A 58 -1.95 -6.98 -0.79
N VAL A 59 -0.99 -6.11 -1.15
CA VAL A 59 -1.14 -5.10 -2.23
C VAL A 59 -1.53 -5.75 -3.56
N GLU A 60 -0.85 -6.86 -3.87
CA GLU A 60 -1.21 -7.90 -4.84
C GLU A 60 -2.71 -8.03 -5.10
N PHE A 61 -3.32 -8.59 -4.07
CA PHE A 61 -4.68 -9.05 -4.10
C PHE A 61 -5.65 -7.88 -4.03
N LEU A 62 -5.47 -6.99 -3.05
CA LEU A 62 -6.41 -5.90 -2.82
C LEU A 62 -6.37 -4.84 -3.93
N GLY A 63 -5.21 -4.62 -4.55
CA GLY A 63 -5.08 -3.67 -5.65
C GLY A 63 -5.84 -4.08 -6.91
N THR A 64 -6.08 -5.37 -7.12
CA THR A 64 -6.91 -5.88 -8.23
C THR A 64 -8.40 -5.95 -7.87
N GLN A 65 -8.74 -6.11 -6.58
CA GLN A 65 -10.12 -6.24 -6.12
C GLN A 65 -10.81 -4.90 -5.88
N LEU A 66 -10.10 -3.90 -5.32
CA LEU A 66 -10.67 -2.58 -5.04
C LEU A 66 -11.36 -1.92 -6.25
N PRO A 67 -10.79 -1.97 -7.47
CA PRO A 67 -11.41 -1.37 -8.64
C PRO A 67 -12.75 -2.02 -9.04
N MET A 68 -12.97 -3.29 -8.66
CA MET A 68 -14.21 -4.02 -9.00
C MET A 68 -15.45 -3.45 -8.31
N TYR A 69 -15.28 -2.72 -7.20
CA TYR A 69 -16.38 -2.11 -6.46
C TYR A 69 -16.80 -0.74 -7.01
N ASN A 70 -16.07 -0.19 -8.00
CA ASN A 70 -16.36 1.09 -8.65
C ASN A 70 -16.64 2.24 -7.65
N LEU A 71 -15.82 2.31 -6.60
CA LEU A 71 -15.92 3.30 -5.52
C LEU A 71 -15.24 4.62 -5.95
N ASP A 72 -15.95 5.75 -5.85
CA ASP A 72 -15.33 7.08 -5.86
C ASP A 72 -14.95 7.47 -4.43
N THR A 73 -13.84 6.90 -3.96
CA THR A 73 -13.42 6.97 -2.56
C THR A 73 -11.92 7.17 -2.43
N LYS A 74 -11.50 8.07 -1.53
CA LYS A 74 -10.08 8.20 -1.17
C LYS A 74 -9.61 7.00 -0.36
N ILE A 75 -8.69 6.21 -0.91
CA ILE A 75 -8.07 5.11 -0.17
C ILE A 75 -6.87 5.65 0.63
N ILE A 76 -6.84 5.34 1.92
CA ILE A 76 -5.78 5.68 2.86
C ILE A 76 -5.19 4.39 3.42
N GLY A 77 -3.93 4.12 3.12
CA GLY A 77 -3.20 2.93 3.51
C GLY A 77 -2.16 3.16 4.61
N ASN A 78 -1.72 2.08 5.25
CA ASN A 78 -0.48 2.06 6.02
C ASN A 78 0.75 1.83 5.11
N LEU A 79 1.96 1.88 5.69
CA LEU A 79 3.23 1.68 4.99
C LEU A 79 3.27 0.45 4.05
N ASN A 80 2.56 -0.64 4.37
CA ASN A 80 2.58 -1.87 3.58
C ASN A 80 2.01 -1.70 2.16
N TRP A 81 1.28 -0.61 1.89
CA TRP A 81 0.87 -0.23 0.54
C TRP A 81 2.01 0.27 -0.35
N LYS A 82 3.15 0.65 0.23
CA LYS A 82 4.23 1.36 -0.46
C LYS A 82 5.13 0.41 -1.28
N ASN A 83 4.53 -0.43 -2.11
CA ASN A 83 5.23 -1.31 -3.04
C ASN A 83 5.10 -0.76 -4.47
N LEU A 84 6.13 -0.07 -4.95
CA LEU A 84 6.06 0.61 -6.23
C LEU A 84 6.00 -0.37 -7.41
N ASP A 85 6.67 -1.50 -7.32
CA ASP A 85 6.71 -2.50 -8.40
C ASP A 85 5.33 -3.11 -8.64
N ILE A 86 4.59 -3.40 -7.56
CA ILE A 86 3.21 -3.86 -7.65
C ILE A 86 2.28 -2.74 -8.11
N LEU A 87 2.41 -1.54 -7.53
CA LEU A 87 1.56 -0.41 -7.89
C LEU A 87 1.79 0.11 -9.31
N LYS A 88 2.89 -0.25 -9.98
CA LYS A 88 3.12 0.08 -11.40
C LYS A 88 2.54 -0.94 -12.37
N LYS A 89 2.04 -2.09 -11.89
CA LYS A 89 1.39 -3.08 -12.75
C LYS A 89 0.15 -2.47 -13.41
N GLU A 90 -0.04 -2.73 -14.71
CA GLU A 90 -1.09 -2.11 -15.53
C GLU A 90 -2.51 -2.37 -15.00
N ASN A 91 -2.74 -3.54 -14.39
CA ASN A 91 -4.02 -3.94 -13.81
C ASN A 91 -4.27 -3.40 -12.39
N ILE A 92 -3.34 -2.65 -11.79
CA ILE A 92 -3.43 -2.12 -10.42
C ILE A 92 -3.23 -0.61 -10.41
N GLY A 93 -2.11 -0.13 -10.96
CA GLY A 93 -1.63 1.24 -10.81
C GLY A 93 -2.61 2.33 -11.22
N PRO A 94 -3.19 2.27 -12.44
CA PRO A 94 -4.15 3.25 -12.91
C PRO A 94 -5.35 3.43 -11.96
N HIS A 95 -5.78 2.37 -11.28
CA HIS A 95 -6.94 2.37 -10.41
C HIS A 95 -6.65 2.79 -8.96
N LEU A 96 -5.38 2.82 -8.56
CA LEU A 96 -4.95 3.27 -7.23
C LEU A 96 -4.28 4.65 -7.25
N LYS A 97 -4.35 5.37 -8.39
CA LYS A 97 -3.90 6.76 -8.45
C LYS A 97 -4.63 7.60 -7.41
N GLY A 98 -3.88 8.35 -6.61
CA GLY A 98 -4.40 9.10 -5.48
C GLY A 98 -4.47 8.31 -4.17
N LEU A 99 -3.98 7.06 -4.11
CA LEU A 99 -3.79 6.34 -2.85
C LEU A 99 -2.91 7.16 -1.90
N THR A 100 -3.43 7.48 -0.73
CA THR A 100 -2.65 8.12 0.35
C THR A 100 -2.07 7.07 1.26
N ILE A 101 -0.80 7.20 1.64
CA ILE A 101 -0.11 6.25 2.52
C ILE A 101 0.42 7.01 3.74
N ILE A 102 0.08 6.51 4.92
CA ILE A 102 0.65 6.94 6.20
C ILE A 102 1.86 6.05 6.50
N SER A 103 3.01 6.68 6.64
CA SER A 103 4.32 6.04 6.80
C SER A 103 5.09 6.62 7.97
N ASP A 104 5.98 5.85 8.58
CA ASP A 104 6.90 6.35 9.60
C ASP A 104 8.05 7.15 8.99
N PHE A 105 8.40 6.91 7.72
CA PHE A 105 9.40 7.71 7.00
C PHE A 105 9.10 7.89 5.50
N TYR A 106 9.75 8.88 4.91
CA TYR A 106 9.78 9.20 3.49
C TYR A 106 11.21 9.06 2.96
N ASN A 107 11.32 8.56 1.75
CA ASN A 107 12.54 8.43 0.98
C ASN A 107 12.21 8.89 -0.45
N ALA A 108 13.03 9.77 -1.02
CA ALA A 108 12.81 10.32 -2.36
C ALA A 108 13.32 9.39 -3.47
N SER A 109 14.26 8.49 -3.15
CA SER A 109 14.93 7.61 -4.10
C SER A 109 14.53 6.17 -3.86
N ASN A 110 13.86 5.56 -4.82
CA ASN A 110 13.88 4.10 -4.97
C ASN A 110 15.10 3.80 -5.84
N ASP A 111 16.11 3.13 -5.29
CA ASP A 111 17.17 2.59 -6.13
C ASP A 111 16.55 1.60 -7.11
N SER A 112 16.85 1.78 -8.39
CA SER A 112 16.14 1.17 -9.52
C SER A 112 16.57 -0.28 -9.81
N ILE A 113 17.37 -0.89 -8.94
CA ILE A 113 17.94 -2.21 -9.15
C ILE A 113 17.75 -3.03 -7.87
N ASP A 114 16.92 -4.08 -7.96
CA ASP A 114 16.67 -5.10 -6.92
C ASP A 114 16.05 -4.56 -5.60
N TYR A 115 14.83 -4.02 -5.72
CA TYR A 115 14.09 -3.45 -4.58
C TYR A 115 13.40 -4.54 -3.73
N ASP A 116 14.07 -5.01 -2.68
CA ASP A 116 13.39 -5.71 -1.58
C ASP A 116 12.81 -4.68 -0.60
N PHE A 117 11.49 -4.51 -0.62
CA PHE A 117 10.75 -3.60 0.25
C PHE A 117 11.04 -3.80 1.75
N LYS A 118 11.20 -5.04 2.22
CA LYS A 118 11.45 -5.32 3.64
C LYS A 118 12.86 -4.90 4.03
N LEU A 119 13.85 -5.30 3.25
CA LEU A 119 15.26 -4.93 3.51
C LEU A 119 15.44 -3.42 3.42
N TYR A 120 14.81 -2.79 2.43
CA TYR A 120 14.81 -1.34 2.25
C TYR A 120 14.24 -0.62 3.49
N ASN A 121 13.07 -1.04 3.96
CA ASN A 121 12.47 -0.46 5.16
C ASN A 121 13.31 -0.72 6.42
N ALA A 122 13.90 -1.91 6.55
CA ALA A 122 14.77 -2.24 7.68
C ALA A 122 16.03 -1.35 7.70
N TYR A 123 16.66 -1.16 6.54
CA TYR A 123 17.80 -0.24 6.37
C TYR A 123 17.43 1.17 6.81
N HIS A 124 16.34 1.73 6.30
CA HIS A 124 15.93 3.09 6.63
C HIS A 124 15.54 3.26 8.10
N ARG A 125 14.89 2.27 8.72
CA ARG A 125 14.61 2.29 10.16
C ARG A 125 15.91 2.33 10.98
N GLY A 126 16.89 1.51 10.63
CA GLY A 126 18.20 1.49 11.29
C GLY A 126 18.95 2.82 11.10
N PHE A 127 19.02 3.31 9.86
CA PHE A 127 19.66 4.58 9.51
C PHE A 127 19.03 5.77 10.25
N ASN A 128 17.70 5.88 10.22
CA ASN A 128 16.97 6.95 10.90
C ASN A 128 17.14 6.88 12.42
N THR A 129 17.15 5.66 13.00
CA THR A 129 17.40 5.47 14.43
C THR A 129 18.81 5.94 14.82
N ALA A 130 19.84 5.56 14.06
CA ALA A 130 21.21 5.99 14.31
C ALA A 130 21.34 7.52 14.23
N ARG A 131 20.74 8.14 13.21
CA ARG A 131 20.72 9.59 13.06
C ARG A 131 19.98 10.30 14.19
N LEU A 132 18.86 9.75 14.67
CA LEU A 132 18.15 10.29 15.82
C LEU A 132 19.08 10.31 17.03
N LEU A 133 19.72 9.19 17.35
CA LEU A 133 20.64 9.08 18.49
C LEU A 133 21.81 10.07 18.40
N ILE A 134 22.38 10.26 17.20
CA ILE A 134 23.42 11.27 16.97
C ILE A 134 22.87 12.69 17.18
N SER A 135 21.63 12.96 16.75
CA SER A 135 21.00 14.29 16.87
C SER A 135 20.64 14.71 18.30
N LEU A 136 20.59 13.76 19.25
CA LEU A 136 20.28 14.06 20.65
C LEU A 136 21.34 14.91 21.35
N ASN A 137 22.54 15.03 20.77
CA ASN A 137 23.66 15.84 21.25
C ASN A 137 23.88 15.71 22.78
N MET A 138 23.93 14.46 23.26
CA MET A 138 23.96 14.16 24.69
C MET A 138 25.30 14.56 25.32
N LYS A 139 25.25 15.17 26.51
CA LYS A 139 26.43 15.61 27.27
C LYS A 139 27.20 14.46 27.92
N ASP A 140 26.53 13.34 28.17
CA ASP A 140 27.12 12.12 28.73
C ASP A 140 26.38 10.88 28.19
N THR A 141 26.90 9.68 28.45
CA THR A 141 26.34 8.41 27.99
C THR A 141 25.33 7.79 28.96
N LYS A 142 24.83 8.55 29.95
CA LYS A 142 23.92 7.99 30.97
C LYS A 142 22.51 7.79 30.43
N ARG A 143 21.87 6.71 30.86
CA ARG A 143 20.49 6.37 30.49
C ARG A 143 19.48 7.47 30.85
N ASN A 144 19.65 8.14 31.99
CA ASN A 144 18.74 9.23 32.38
C ASN A 144 18.86 10.46 31.46
N THR A 145 20.08 10.75 30.98
CA THR A 145 20.30 11.83 30.01
C THR A 145 19.64 11.50 28.68
N LEU A 146 19.78 10.26 28.21
CA LEU A 146 19.11 9.77 26.99
C LEU A 146 17.59 9.94 27.08
N LEU A 147 16.99 9.47 28.17
CA LEU A 147 15.54 9.51 28.39
C LEU A 147 15.04 10.96 28.36
N LYS A 148 15.71 11.88 29.07
CA LYS A 148 15.35 13.30 29.10
C LYS A 148 15.47 13.97 27.72
N SER A 149 16.49 13.61 26.93
CA SER A 149 16.64 14.14 25.57
C SER A 149 15.49 13.71 24.66
N LEU A 150 15.02 12.46 24.79
CA LEU A 150 13.94 11.92 23.97
C LEU A 150 12.55 12.46 24.35
N GLU A 151 12.31 12.84 25.59
CA GLU A 151 10.96 13.17 26.10
C GLU A 151 10.39 14.52 25.65
N ASN A 152 11.22 15.52 25.37
CA ASN A 152 10.75 16.92 25.32
C ASN A 152 11.07 17.68 24.03
N ASN A 153 11.62 17.01 23.03
CA ASN A 153 12.12 17.69 21.85
C ASN A 153 11.50 17.14 20.57
N GLU A 154 11.20 18.04 19.65
CA GLU A 154 10.92 17.73 18.26
C GLU A 154 12.26 17.60 17.52
N TYR A 155 12.48 16.46 16.87
CA TYR A 155 13.67 16.22 16.07
C TYR A 155 13.30 15.98 14.62
N GLN A 156 13.71 16.91 13.75
CA GLN A 156 13.84 16.64 12.32
C GLN A 156 15.16 15.90 12.10
N VAL A 157 15.10 14.57 12.13
CA VAL A 157 16.30 13.73 12.03
C VAL A 157 16.89 13.76 10.61
N GLY A 158 16.06 13.99 9.59
CA GLY A 158 16.49 14.06 8.20
C GLY A 158 15.38 14.48 7.23
N LYS A 159 15.67 14.42 5.92
CA LYS A 159 14.64 14.55 4.87
C LYS A 159 13.73 13.32 4.94
N GLY A 160 12.58 13.44 5.59
CA GLY A 160 11.56 12.39 5.62
C GLY A 160 11.49 11.53 6.88
N TYR A 161 12.19 11.88 7.97
CA TYR A 161 11.93 11.25 9.27
C TYR A 161 11.89 12.30 10.37
N TYR A 162 10.81 12.28 11.13
CA TYR A 162 10.54 13.18 12.24
C TYR A 162 10.29 12.34 13.48
N TYR A 163 10.80 12.82 14.61
CA TYR A 163 10.55 12.22 15.90
C TYR A 163 9.98 13.27 16.83
N LEU A 164 8.81 12.99 17.37
CA LEU A 164 8.19 13.76 18.43
C LEU A 164 7.42 12.80 19.33
N PRO A 165 7.79 12.64 20.61
CA PRO A 165 7.04 11.79 21.52
C PRO A 165 5.59 12.25 21.65
N SER A 166 4.67 11.28 21.69
CA SER A 166 3.26 11.55 21.96
C SER A 166 3.08 12.10 23.38
N VAL A 167 2.16 13.04 23.55
CA VAL A 167 1.80 13.63 24.85
C VAL A 167 1.25 12.56 25.81
N ASN A 168 0.50 11.59 25.27
CA ASN A 168 -0.15 10.55 26.07
C ASN A 168 0.79 9.37 26.39
N ASN A 169 1.83 9.17 25.57
CA ASN A 169 2.81 8.11 25.75
C ASN A 169 4.14 8.51 25.08
N ASN A 170 5.09 8.95 25.90
CA ASN A 170 6.40 9.41 25.44
C ASN A 170 7.28 8.33 24.78
N LYS A 171 6.84 7.06 24.78
CA LYS A 171 7.50 5.95 24.08
C LYS A 171 7.04 5.79 22.64
N ILE A 172 6.00 6.52 22.22
CA ILE A 172 5.42 6.45 20.88
C ILE A 172 5.83 7.69 20.09
N ASN A 173 6.38 7.49 18.90
CA ASN A 173 6.56 8.58 17.96
C ASN A 173 5.19 9.02 17.40
N SER A 174 4.86 10.29 17.57
CA SER A 174 3.62 10.93 17.12
C SER A 174 3.75 11.66 15.79
N ALA A 175 4.90 11.53 15.12
CA ALA A 175 5.10 12.05 13.78
C ALA A 175 4.91 10.95 12.72
N SER A 176 4.28 11.30 11.60
CA SER A 176 4.06 10.38 10.46
C SER A 176 4.14 11.15 9.15
N GLN A 177 4.65 10.51 8.11
CA GLN A 177 4.73 11.05 6.76
C GLN A 177 3.47 10.68 5.99
N VAL A 178 3.02 11.60 5.14
CA VAL A 178 1.88 11.44 4.24
C VAL A 178 2.39 11.40 2.81
N LEU A 179 2.24 10.25 2.18
CA LEU A 179 2.62 10.03 0.79
C LEU A 179 1.37 9.89 -0.07
N GLU A 180 1.47 10.25 -1.34
CA GLU A 180 0.42 10.01 -2.33
C GLU A 180 1.02 9.33 -3.56
N PHE A 181 0.38 8.28 -4.05
CA PHE A 181 0.77 7.62 -5.28
C PHE A 181 0.15 8.36 -6.48
N ASP A 182 0.99 8.87 -7.39
CA ASP A 182 0.53 9.63 -8.58
C ASP A 182 0.24 8.76 -9.82
N GLY A 183 0.46 7.44 -9.70
CA GLY A 183 0.41 6.47 -10.80
C GLY A 183 1.80 5.97 -11.23
N ASN A 184 2.88 6.65 -10.83
CA ASN A 184 4.26 6.28 -11.18
C ASN A 184 5.24 6.37 -10.00
N ARG A 185 5.00 7.24 -9.02
CA ARG A 185 5.87 7.44 -7.86
C ARG A 185 5.08 7.88 -6.64
N PHE A 186 5.75 7.89 -5.49
CA PHE A 186 5.21 8.46 -4.27
C PHE A 186 5.62 9.93 -4.14
N LEU A 187 4.63 10.80 -4.06
CA LEU A 187 4.79 12.22 -3.76
C LEU A 187 4.71 12.42 -2.25
N HIS A 188 5.65 13.17 -1.67
CA HIS A 188 5.56 13.57 -0.28
C HIS A 188 4.60 14.77 -0.16
N LYS A 189 3.42 14.55 0.45
CA LYS A 189 2.36 15.57 0.55
C LYS A 189 2.40 16.32 1.87
N GLY A 190 2.94 15.72 2.91
CA GLY A 190 3.05 16.38 4.20
C GLY A 190 3.47 15.47 5.33
N ILE A 191 3.50 16.06 6.52
CA ILE A 191 3.91 15.40 7.76
C ILE A 191 2.82 15.67 8.79
N PHE A 192 2.24 14.62 9.35
CA PHE A 192 1.47 14.71 10.58
C PHE A 192 2.41 14.82 11.76
N ILE A 193 2.22 15.85 12.58
CA ILE A 193 2.93 16.08 13.84
C ILE A 193 1.85 16.30 14.89
N ARG A 194 1.64 15.29 15.76
CA ARG A 194 0.50 15.27 16.69
C ARG A 194 -0.81 15.44 15.90
N ASP A 195 -1.56 16.51 16.17
CA ASP A 195 -2.85 16.81 15.53
C ASP A 195 -2.71 17.80 14.36
N SER A 196 -1.49 18.21 14.01
CA SER A 196 -1.22 19.17 12.94
C SER A 196 -0.71 18.47 11.69
N LEU A 197 -1.19 18.92 10.52
CA LEU A 197 -0.68 18.50 9.22
C LEU A 197 0.17 19.63 8.61
N ASN A 198 1.47 19.39 8.49
CA ASN A 198 2.38 20.26 7.75
C ASN A 198 2.43 19.82 6.30
N THR A 199 1.74 20.55 5.41
CA THR A 199 1.71 20.24 3.98
C THR A 199 3.00 20.67 3.28
N ILE A 200 3.49 19.84 2.38
CA ILE A 200 4.65 20.16 1.53
C ILE A 200 4.11 20.53 0.16
N PHE A 201 4.23 21.82 -0.18
CA PHE A 201 3.95 22.30 -1.53
C PHE A 201 5.19 22.07 -2.39
N ASN A 202 5.19 21.00 -3.16
CA ASN A 202 6.12 20.88 -4.27
C ASN A 202 5.58 21.80 -5.37
N HIS A 203 6.22 22.94 -5.59
CA HIS A 203 6.04 23.67 -6.84
C HIS A 203 6.57 22.76 -7.95
N GLU A 204 5.67 22.24 -8.78
CA GLU A 204 6.02 21.57 -10.04
C GLU A 204 6.64 22.56 -11.03
#